data_AF-A0A183H9C4-F1
#
_entry.id   AF-A0A183H9C4-F1
#
_cell.length_a   1.000
_cell.length_b   1.000
_cell.length_c   1.000
_cell.angle_alpha   90.00
_cell.angle_beta   90.00
_cell.angle_gamma   90.00
#
_symmetry.space_group_name_H-M   'P 1'
#
loop_
_entity.id
_entity.type
_entity.pdbx_description
1 polymer ?
#
loop_
_entity_poly.entity_id
_entity_poly.type
_entity_poly.pdbx_seq_one_letter_code
_entity_poly.pdbx_strand_id
1 'polypeptide(L)'
;MYRDAMCGKGIDRHLFALYIVMRYLKLESPFLKRIFPPTFLLSTSQTPLNQCAEEIKQAKMDIHKIATAGGGFGPVADNGYGISYIIVGEDLLSFHISSKRSANNTACFIFPLKISLRIKIIFLVR
;
A
#
# COMPACT_ATOMS: atom_id res chain seq x y z
N MET A 1 16.97 5.01 -1.16
CA MET A 1 15.90 4.06 -1.54
C MET A 1 14.67 4.74 -2.14
N TYR A 2 13.78 5.43 -1.39
CA TYR A 2 12.53 5.98 -1.98
C TYR A 2 12.80 7.05 -3.06
N ARG A 3 13.76 7.96 -2.83
CA ARG A 3 14.18 8.96 -3.82
C ARG A 3 14.72 8.30 -5.09
N ASP A 4 15.56 7.29 -4.94
CA ASP A 4 16.10 6.52 -6.06
C ASP A 4 15.00 5.84 -6.87
N ALA A 5 14.04 5.19 -6.19
CA ALA A 5 12.88 4.60 -6.85
C ALA A 5 12.05 5.64 -7.61
N MET A 6 11.87 6.84 -7.03
CA MET A 6 11.16 7.94 -7.69
C MET A 6 11.92 8.57 -8.86
N CYS A 7 13.24 8.44 -8.87
CA CYS A 7 14.10 8.84 -9.98
C CYS A 7 14.38 7.69 -10.97
N GLY A 8 13.55 6.64 -10.98
CA GLY A 8 13.66 5.55 -11.96
C GLY A 8 14.80 4.56 -11.69
N LYS A 9 15.42 4.59 -10.52
CA LYS A 9 16.48 3.65 -10.11
C LYS A 9 15.93 2.44 -9.32
N GLY A 10 14.61 2.23 -9.36
CA GLY A 10 13.94 1.08 -8.74
C GLY A 10 14.10 -0.19 -9.59
N ILE A 11 14.24 -1.34 -8.93
CA ILE A 11 14.56 -2.60 -9.62
C ILE A 11 13.34 -3.38 -10.12
N ASP A 12 12.19 -3.28 -9.44
CA ASP A 12 11.01 -4.13 -9.71
C ASP A 12 10.51 -3.98 -11.15
N ARG A 13 10.40 -2.75 -11.65
CA ARG A 13 9.92 -2.47 -13.01
C ARG A 13 10.94 -2.86 -14.08
N HIS A 14 12.24 -2.75 -13.78
CA HIS A 14 13.29 -3.22 -14.68
C HIS A 14 13.25 -4.75 -14.82
N LEU A 15 13.17 -5.47 -13.70
CA LEU A 15 13.05 -6.94 -13.70
C LEU A 15 11.76 -7.41 -14.36
N PHE A 16 10.65 -6.69 -14.15
CA PHE A 16 9.38 -6.99 -14.80
C PHE A 16 9.45 -6.81 -16.33
N ALA A 17 10.09 -5.74 -16.81
CA ALA A 17 10.31 -5.53 -18.24
C ALA A 17 11.15 -6.66 -18.85
N LEU A 18 12.25 -7.05 -18.19
CA LEU A 18 13.06 -8.20 -18.62
C LEU A 18 12.26 -9.50 -18.65
N TYR A 19 11.41 -9.73 -17.65
CA TYR A 19 10.51 -10.88 -17.62
C TYR A 19 9.54 -10.88 -18.82
N ILE A 20 8.92 -9.73 -19.16
CA ILE A 20 8.05 -9.60 -20.34
C ILE A 20 8.82 -9.92 -21.63
N VAL A 21 9.99 -9.31 -21.83
CA VAL A 21 10.80 -9.51 -23.04
C VAL A 21 11.27 -10.96 -23.17
N MET A 22 11.72 -11.58 -22.07
CA MET A 22 12.09 -12.99 -22.03
C MET A 22 10.91 -13.89 -22.46
N ARG A 23 9.69 -13.63 -21.95
CA ARG A 23 8.48 -14.38 -22.33
C ARG A 23 8.13 -14.17 -23.81
N TYR A 24 8.25 -12.94 -24.32
CA TYR A 24 8.00 -12.62 -25.73
C TYR A 24 8.96 -13.37 -26.67
N LEU A 25 10.25 -13.37 -26.34
CA LEU A 25 11.29 -14.07 -27.10
C LEU A 25 11.32 -15.58 -26.86
N LYS A 26 10.46 -16.11 -25.99
CA LYS A 26 10.40 -17.54 -25.59
C LYS A 26 11.72 -18.06 -25.02
N LEU A 27 12.45 -17.20 -24.31
CA LEU A 27 13.68 -17.56 -23.62
C LEU A 27 13.38 -18.06 -22.21
N GLU A 28 14.36 -18.74 -21.61
CA GLU A 28 14.30 -19.15 -20.21
C GLU A 28 15.39 -18.49 -19.38
N SER A 29 15.03 -18.07 -18.17
CA SER A 29 15.99 -17.60 -17.16
C SER A 29 15.66 -18.25 -15.82
N PRO A 30 16.56 -19.10 -15.27
CA PRO A 30 16.39 -19.67 -13.94
C PRO A 30 16.20 -18.61 -12.85
N PHE A 31 16.88 -17.45 -13.01
CA PHE A 31 16.75 -16.32 -12.12
C PHE A 31 15.34 -15.70 -12.19
N LEU A 32 14.87 -15.31 -13.37
CA LEU A 32 13.55 -14.65 -13.51
C LEU A 32 12.40 -15.59 -13.15
N LYS A 33 12.53 -16.90 -13.42
CA LYS A 33 11.57 -17.92 -12.98
C LYS A 33 11.46 -18.02 -11.45
N ARG A 34 12.55 -17.77 -10.72
CA ARG A 34 12.57 -17.83 -9.25
C ARG A 34 11.89 -16.62 -8.59
N ILE A 35 11.97 -15.44 -9.22
CA ILE A 35 11.51 -14.19 -8.61
C ILE A 35 10.12 -13.72 -9.07
N PHE A 36 9.57 -14.31 -10.14
CA PHE A 36 8.22 -13.98 -10.66
C PHE A 36 7.23 -15.15 -10.56
N PRO A 37 5.93 -14.86 -10.31
CA PRO A 37 5.38 -13.55 -9.93
C PRO A 37 5.76 -13.20 -8.47
N PRO A 38 6.11 -11.93 -8.17
CA PRO A 38 6.45 -11.53 -6.82
C PRO A 38 5.20 -11.57 -5.93
N THR A 39 5.33 -12.22 -4.77
CA THR A 39 4.28 -12.25 -3.75
C THR A 39 4.60 -11.21 -2.68
N PHE A 40 3.84 -10.12 -2.65
CA PHE A 40 3.97 -9.09 -1.61
C PHE A 40 3.00 -9.40 -0.47
N LEU A 41 3.52 -9.96 0.63
CA LEU A 41 2.73 -10.23 1.83
C LEU A 41 2.27 -8.95 2.54
N LEU A 42 2.98 -7.84 2.31
CA LEU A 42 2.61 -6.52 2.78
C LEU A 42 2.64 -5.56 1.60
N SER A 43 1.48 -5.00 1.28
CA SER A 43 1.34 -3.94 0.28
C SER A 43 0.93 -2.65 0.97
N THR A 44 1.68 -1.58 0.75
CA THR A 44 1.46 -0.29 1.44
C THR A 44 1.35 0.87 0.46
N SER A 45 0.49 1.85 0.76
CA SER A 45 0.50 3.14 0.07
C SER A 45 0.30 4.30 1.03
N GLN A 46 1.05 5.39 0.79
CA GLN A 46 0.73 6.68 1.37
C GLN A 46 -0.20 7.43 0.41
N THR A 47 -1.31 7.94 0.92
CA THR A 47 -2.16 8.87 0.18
C THR A 47 -1.84 10.29 0.64
N PRO A 48 -1.20 11.13 -0.19
CA PRO A 48 -0.88 12.50 0.19
C PRO A 48 -2.15 13.36 0.22
N LEU A 49 -2.40 14.06 1.33
CA LEU A 49 -3.52 15.00 1.46
C LEU A 49 -3.32 16.29 0.65
N ASN A 50 -2.11 16.53 0.18
CA ASN A 50 -1.71 17.75 -0.52
C ASN A 50 -2.48 17.94 -1.83
N GLN A 51 -3.11 16.89 -2.37
CA GLN A 51 -3.90 16.96 -3.60
C GLN A 51 -5.11 17.91 -3.46
N CYS A 52 -5.67 18.07 -2.25
CA CYS A 52 -6.81 18.96 -1.98
C CYS A 52 -6.47 20.14 -1.07
N ALA A 53 -5.18 20.40 -0.80
CA ALA A 53 -4.78 21.39 0.20
C ALA A 53 -5.30 22.81 -0.12
N GLU A 54 -5.31 23.19 -1.40
CA GLU A 54 -5.79 24.52 -1.82
C GLU A 54 -7.32 24.64 -1.72
N GLU A 55 -8.07 23.58 -2.02
CA GLU A 55 -9.53 23.54 -1.87
C GLU A 55 -9.93 23.61 -0.38
N ILE A 56 -9.18 22.92 0.48
CA ILE A 56 -9.38 22.92 1.93
C ILE A 56 -9.10 24.31 2.53
N LYS A 57 -8.02 24.96 2.08
CA LYS A 57 -7.70 26.35 2.47
C LYS A 57 -8.80 27.33 2.04
N GLN A 58 -9.27 27.22 0.79
CA GLN A 58 -10.35 28.08 0.28
C GLN A 58 -11.66 27.88 1.04
N ALA A 59 -11.99 26.63 1.41
CA ALA A 59 -13.18 26.30 2.18
C ALA A 59 -13.07 26.66 3.68
N LYS A 60 -11.92 27.16 4.16
CA LYS A 60 -11.63 27.46 5.58
C LYS A 60 -11.96 26.29 6.52
N MET A 61 -11.78 25.07 6.04
CA MET A 61 -12.08 23.87 6.81
C MET A 61 -10.87 23.40 7.61
N ASP A 62 -11.11 22.97 8.85
CA ASP A 62 -10.09 22.33 9.66
C ASP A 62 -9.74 20.96 9.08
N ILE A 63 -8.51 20.82 8.59
CA ILE A 63 -8.03 19.60 7.94
C ILE A 63 -8.13 18.38 8.88
N HIS A 64 -8.01 18.57 10.20
CA HIS A 64 -8.15 17.47 11.17
C HIS A 64 -9.59 16.97 11.32
N LYS A 65 -10.59 17.76 10.91
CA LYS A 65 -12.01 17.38 10.94
C LYS A 65 -12.47 16.70 9.65
N ILE A 66 -11.82 16.99 8.53
CA ILE A 66 -12.15 16.43 7.21
C ILE A 66 -11.21 15.30 6.78
N ALA A 67 -10.04 15.20 7.39
CA ALA A 67 -9.13 14.10 7.16
C ALA A 67 -9.78 12.78 7.57
N THR A 68 -10.15 11.98 6.57
CA THR A 68 -10.65 10.63 6.77
C THR A 68 -9.55 9.61 6.47
N ALA A 69 -9.69 8.38 6.96
CA ALA A 69 -8.85 7.24 6.57
C ALA A 69 -9.06 6.78 5.10
N GLY A 70 -9.53 7.66 4.21
CA GLY A 70 -9.93 7.33 2.84
C GLY A 70 -8.85 6.62 2.02
N GLY A 71 -9.25 6.03 0.88
CA GLY A 71 -8.32 5.44 -0.08
C GLY A 71 -7.68 4.13 0.41
N GLY A 72 -8.49 3.12 0.73
CA GLY A 72 -8.03 1.77 1.09
C GLY A 72 -8.05 0.79 -0.09
N PHE A 73 -7.27 -0.28 0.00
CA PHE A 73 -7.25 -1.39 -0.97
C PHE A 73 -7.11 -2.74 -0.24
N GLY A 74 -7.46 -3.82 -0.92
CA GLY A 74 -7.33 -5.19 -0.40
C GLY A 74 -5.89 -5.72 -0.42
N PRO A 75 -5.58 -6.79 0.32
CA PRO A 75 -4.27 -7.43 0.23
C PRO A 75 -4.05 -8.01 -1.17
N VAL A 76 -2.81 -7.90 -1.66
CA VAL A 76 -2.41 -8.44 -2.98
C VAL A 76 -2.02 -9.92 -2.94
N ALA A 77 -1.82 -10.47 -1.73
CA ALA A 77 -1.59 -11.87 -1.47
C ALA A 77 -2.71 -12.44 -0.59
N ASP A 78 -3.05 -13.72 -0.78
CA ASP A 78 -4.12 -14.36 -0.01
C ASP A 78 -3.86 -14.32 1.49
N ASN A 79 -2.60 -14.51 1.88
CA ASN A 79 -2.10 -14.56 3.24
C ASN A 79 -1.40 -13.25 3.67
N GLY A 80 -1.73 -12.12 3.03
CA GLY A 80 -1.08 -10.82 3.24
C GLY A 80 -1.99 -9.70 3.73
N TYR A 81 -1.42 -8.50 3.81
CA TYR A 81 -2.07 -7.27 4.24
C TYR A 81 -2.03 -6.18 3.16
N GLY A 82 -3.10 -5.40 3.07
CA GLY A 82 -3.13 -4.11 2.39
C GLY A 82 -3.20 -2.99 3.42
N ILE A 83 -2.24 -2.06 3.41
CA ILE A 83 -2.18 -0.94 4.35
C ILE A 83 -2.12 0.38 3.58
N SER A 84 -3.17 1.17 3.67
CA SER A 84 -3.13 2.57 3.24
C SER A 84 -3.02 3.46 4.45
N TYR A 85 -2.27 4.56 4.33
CA TYR A 85 -2.14 5.52 5.40
C TYR A 85 -2.09 6.96 4.90
N ILE A 86 -2.55 7.85 5.76
CA ILE A 86 -2.64 9.28 5.52
C ILE A 86 -1.97 10.00 6.70
N ILE A 87 -1.02 10.88 6.38
CA ILE A 87 -0.34 11.76 7.34
C ILE A 87 -0.95 13.16 7.20
N VAL A 88 -1.43 13.72 8.31
CA VAL A 88 -2.06 15.05 8.39
C VAL A 88 -1.29 15.89 9.39
N GLY A 89 -0.61 16.92 8.90
CA GLY A 89 0.25 17.75 9.75
C GLY A 89 1.28 16.90 10.49
N GLU A 90 1.49 17.21 11.77
CA GLU A 90 2.47 16.52 12.62
C GLU A 90 1.82 15.52 13.60
N ASP A 91 0.52 15.68 13.87
CA ASP A 91 -0.13 15.04 15.02
C ASP A 91 -1.13 13.93 14.65
N LEU A 92 -1.41 13.73 13.36
CA LEU A 92 -2.44 12.79 12.92
C LEU A 92 -1.93 11.85 11.82
N LEU A 93 -1.85 10.56 12.16
CA LEU A 93 -1.61 9.46 11.25
C LEU A 93 -2.82 8.52 11.27
N SER A 94 -3.42 8.33 10.10
CA SER A 94 -4.62 7.52 9.90
C SER A 94 -4.28 6.29 9.07
N PHE A 95 -4.75 5.11 9.49
CA PHE A 95 -4.52 3.85 8.79
C PHE A 95 -5.82 3.20 8.33
N HIS A 96 -5.77 2.63 7.13
CA HIS A 96 -6.71 1.66 6.61
C HIS A 96 -5.97 0.32 6.40
N ILE A 97 -6.30 -0.68 7.22
CA ILE A 97 -5.67 -2.00 7.19
C ILE A 97 -6.70 -3.04 6.74
N SER A 98 -6.32 -3.86 5.75
CA SER A 98 -7.13 -4.94 5.20
C SER A 98 -6.36 -6.26 5.15
N SER A 99 -7.07 -7.37 5.32
CA SER A 99 -6.60 -8.74 5.08
C SER A 99 -7.77 -9.62 4.64
N LYS A 100 -7.50 -10.83 4.14
CA LYS A 100 -8.56 -11.79 3.82
C LYS A 100 -8.98 -12.53 5.09
N ARG A 101 -10.29 -12.71 5.28
CA ARG A 101 -10.83 -13.50 6.42
C ARG A 101 -10.42 -14.96 6.38
N SER A 102 -10.21 -15.51 5.18
CA SER A 102 -9.77 -16.88 4.96
C SER A 102 -8.31 -17.14 5.31
N ALA A 103 -7.52 -16.10 5.59
CA ALA A 103 -6.10 -16.25 5.89
C ALA A 103 -5.85 -16.46 7.39
N ASN A 104 -5.59 -17.71 7.75
CA ASN A 104 -5.34 -18.15 9.14
C ASN A 104 -4.13 -17.47 9.80
N ASN A 105 -3.20 -16.93 9.01
CA ASN A 105 -1.99 -16.23 9.48
C ASN A 105 -2.17 -14.70 9.57
N THR A 106 -3.32 -14.16 9.15
CA THR A 106 -3.59 -12.72 9.21
C THR A 106 -4.74 -12.43 10.15
N ALA A 107 -4.45 -11.79 11.29
CA ALA A 107 -5.47 -11.26 12.17
C ALA A 107 -5.40 -9.73 12.10
N CYS A 108 -6.31 -9.10 11.34
CA CYS A 108 -6.47 -7.64 11.36
C CYS A 108 -6.81 -7.08 12.75
N PHE A 109 -7.15 -7.94 13.72
CA PHE A 109 -7.35 -7.56 15.13
C PHE A 109 -6.06 -7.44 15.94
N ILE A 110 -4.96 -8.10 15.56
CA ILE A 110 -3.70 -8.12 16.35
C ILE A 110 -2.76 -6.98 15.96
N PHE A 111 -2.74 -6.60 14.68
CA PHE A 111 -1.90 -5.50 14.17
C PHE A 111 -2.21 -4.10 14.77
N PRO A 112 -3.49 -3.71 14.95
CA PRO A 112 -3.86 -2.43 15.55
C PRO A 112 -3.45 -2.29 17.02
N LEU A 113 -3.38 -3.41 17.75
CA LEU A 113 -3.17 -3.42 19.20
C LEU A 113 -1.74 -2.96 19.60
N LYS A 114 -0.81 -2.85 18.63
CA LYS A 114 0.57 -2.39 18.87
C LYS A 114 0.82 -0.92 18.49
N ILE A 115 -0.15 -0.22 17.91
CA ILE A 115 0.03 1.16 17.40
C ILE A 115 -1.10 2.04 17.95
N SER A 116 -0.79 2.88 18.94
CA SER A 116 -1.74 3.82 19.56
C SER A 116 -2.04 5.00 18.64
N LEU A 117 -2.91 4.81 17.64
CA LEU A 117 -3.38 5.84 16.70
C LEU A 117 -4.84 5.58 16.31
N ARG A 118 -5.55 6.58 15.74
CA ARG A 118 -6.92 6.39 15.22
C ARG A 118 -6.87 5.42 14.02
N ILE A 119 -7.26 4.17 14.24
CA ILE A 119 -7.24 3.11 13.22
C ILE A 119 -8.67 2.83 12.77
N LYS A 120 -8.92 2.89 11.46
CA LYS A 120 -10.17 2.42 10.85
C LYS A 120 -9.90 1.09 10.15
N ILE A 121 -10.41 0.00 10.72
CA ILE A 121 -10.25 -1.36 10.19
C ILE A 121 -11.45 -1.65 9.27
N ILE A 122 -11.19 -2.01 8.02
CA ILE A 122 -12.24 -2.40 7.07
C ILE A 122 -11.93 -3.83 6.58
N PHE A 123 -12.92 -4.72 6.73
CA PHE A 123 -12.84 -6.08 6.24
C PHE A 123 -13.40 -6.14 4.81
N LEU A 124 -12.55 -6.54 3.86
CA LEU A 124 -13.02 -6.90 2.52
C LEU A 124 -13.60 -8.32 2.57
N VAL A 125 -14.89 -8.43 2.28
CA VAL A 125 -15.59 -9.71 2.16
C VAL A 125 -15.42 -10.22 0.73
N ARG A 126 -14.65 -11.29 0.57
CA ARG A 126 -14.90 -12.36 -0.41
C ARG A 126 -14.51 -13.68 0.25
#